data_AF-A0A1I1YWK5-F1
#
_entry.id   AF-A0A1I1YWK5-F1
#
_cell.length_a   1.000
_cell.length_b   1.000
_cell.length_c   1.000
_cell.angle_alpha   90.00
_cell.angle_beta   90.00
_cell.angle_gamma   90.00
#
_symmetry.space_group_name_H-M   'P 1'
#
loop_
_entity.id
_entity.type
_entity.pdbx_description
1 polymer ?
#
loop_
_entity_poly.entity_id
_entity_poly.type
_entity_poly.pdbx_seq_one_letter_code
_entity_poly.pdbx_strand_id
1 'polypeptide(L)'
;MEGESNLAGKRVLFIAPMFFGYEKLIQAELEAKGAEVDYFNDRPDNGFWTKALIRVDRRLLARKTERYYNSIIESTRSQSYDHVLIVRGEAISLQMLRLLRQAQPKARMSLYLWDSMNYNPNARRVLGEFDQVFSFDRSDVEQNNKMQFLPLFYGREFERSAQWDGEPVYDACFIGTIHTDRYKVLEKVIDSLEARGRKVFVFCYYPSKHLYRLRALLDPGFRRFGSKYVSFTGMTLANVVDHIAKSRAVVDVNRPDQLGLTMRTIEAVGAQRKLITTNADVKNYDLYDPYSVLLVDRQRPHIDDDWLYREAQPFKPSLRNKYSVSSWVDHIFQ
;
A
#
# COMPACT_ATOMS: atom_id res chain seq x y z
N MET A 1 6.29 -19.99 14.17
CA MET A 1 5.15 -19.50 14.97
C MET A 1 5.69 -18.34 15.75
N GLU A 2 5.61 -17.14 15.17
CA GLU A 2 5.87 -15.92 15.92
C GLU A 2 4.67 -15.67 16.84
N GLY A 3 4.93 -15.16 18.05
CA GLY A 3 3.92 -15.00 19.08
C GLY A 3 2.85 -13.98 18.68
N GLU A 4 1.58 -14.32 18.94
CA GLU A 4 0.46 -13.41 18.75
C GLU A 4 0.60 -12.23 19.73
N SER A 5 0.62 -11.00 19.22
CA SER A 5 0.70 -9.80 20.05
C SER A 5 -0.63 -9.59 20.77
N ASN A 6 -0.59 -9.54 22.10
CA ASN A 6 -1.73 -9.16 22.92
C ASN A 6 -1.59 -7.70 23.33
N LEU A 7 -2.44 -6.84 22.77
CA LEU A 7 -2.44 -5.40 23.05
C LEU A 7 -3.50 -5.00 24.08
N ALA A 8 -4.10 -5.95 24.79
CA ALA A 8 -5.12 -5.68 25.80
C ALA A 8 -4.63 -4.66 26.84
N GLY A 9 -5.35 -3.55 26.94
CA GLY A 9 -5.05 -2.46 27.87
C GLY A 9 -3.84 -1.62 27.49
N LYS A 10 -3.27 -1.82 26.29
CA LYS A 10 -2.20 -0.98 25.74
C LYS A 10 -2.78 0.22 25.04
N ARG A 11 -2.12 1.38 25.18
CA ARG A 11 -2.48 2.59 24.44
C ARG A 11 -1.49 2.86 23.32
N VAL A 12 -2.01 3.06 22.10
CA VAL A 12 -1.22 3.26 20.89
C VAL A 12 -1.53 4.64 20.28
N LEU A 13 -0.51 5.48 20.18
CA LEU A 13 -0.59 6.72 19.41
C LEU A 13 -0.25 6.36 17.96
N PHE A 14 -1.26 6.39 17.09
CA PHE A 14 -1.13 5.97 15.70
C PHE A 14 -1.12 7.18 14.77
N ILE A 15 0.01 7.44 14.12
CA ILE A 15 0.18 8.57 13.19
C ILE A 15 0.42 8.00 11.80
N ALA A 16 -0.52 8.23 10.89
CA ALA A 16 -0.44 7.68 9.54
C ALA A 16 -1.15 8.60 8.55
N PRO A 17 -0.72 8.64 7.28
CA PRO A 17 -1.48 9.37 6.27
C PRO A 17 -2.88 8.76 6.11
N MET A 18 -3.79 9.49 5.45
CA MET A 18 -4.93 8.85 4.80
C MET A 18 -4.48 8.26 3.46
N PHE A 19 -4.55 6.93 3.28
CA PHE A 19 -4.12 6.25 2.06
C PHE A 19 -5.02 5.06 1.75
N PHE A 20 -6.05 5.31 0.95
CA PHE A 20 -6.97 4.29 0.43
C PHE A 20 -7.70 3.47 1.50
N GLY A 21 -7.79 3.97 2.75
CA GLY A 21 -8.50 3.31 3.85
C GLY A 21 -7.64 2.35 4.66
N TYR A 22 -6.38 2.13 4.28
CA TYR A 22 -5.45 1.25 5.01
C TYR A 22 -5.15 1.77 6.43
N GLU A 23 -5.18 3.09 6.63
CA GLU A 23 -5.09 3.67 7.97
C GLU A 23 -6.20 3.15 8.90
N LYS A 24 -7.41 2.98 8.36
CA LYS A 24 -8.55 2.46 9.12
C LYS A 24 -8.43 0.96 9.37
N LEU A 25 -7.86 0.21 8.42
CA LEU A 25 -7.60 -1.22 8.58
C LEU A 25 -6.59 -1.48 9.70
N ILE A 26 -5.52 -0.69 9.76
CA ILE A 26 -4.52 -0.78 10.82
C ILE A 26 -5.15 -0.44 12.17
N GLN A 27 -5.88 0.68 12.26
CA GLN A 27 -6.55 1.07 13.49
C GLN A 27 -7.52 -0.01 13.99
N ALA A 28 -8.37 -0.54 13.11
CA ALA A 28 -9.32 -1.58 13.46
C ALA A 28 -8.64 -2.88 13.91
N GLU A 29 -7.49 -3.25 13.33
CA GLU A 29 -6.73 -4.43 13.77
C GLU A 29 -6.09 -4.24 15.15
N LEU A 30 -5.53 -3.05 15.42
CA LEU A 30 -4.98 -2.71 16.74
C LEU A 30 -6.08 -2.77 17.82
N GLU A 31 -7.24 -2.19 17.56
CA GLU A 31 -8.40 -2.23 18.44
C GLU A 31 -8.92 -3.66 18.63
N ALA A 32 -8.95 -4.48 17.57
CA ALA A 32 -9.34 -5.88 17.64
C ALA A 32 -8.38 -6.73 18.50
N LYS A 33 -7.10 -6.34 18.58
CA LYS A 33 -6.11 -6.94 19.49
C LYS A 33 -6.13 -6.35 20.91
N GLY A 34 -7.10 -5.47 21.21
CA GLY A 34 -7.37 -4.95 22.55
C GLY A 34 -6.72 -3.62 22.88
N ALA A 35 -6.09 -2.95 21.90
CA ALA A 35 -5.48 -1.63 22.11
C ALA A 35 -6.52 -0.51 22.16
N GLU A 36 -6.25 0.51 22.97
CA GLU A 36 -6.88 1.83 22.84
C GLU A 36 -6.05 2.67 21.85
N VAL A 37 -6.65 3.14 20.77
CA VAL A 37 -5.93 3.79 19.66
C VAL A 37 -6.35 5.24 19.50
N ASP A 38 -5.39 6.16 19.60
CA ASP A 38 -5.57 7.55 19.19
C ASP A 38 -4.93 7.77 17.82
N TYR A 39 -5.76 7.98 16.80
CA TYR A 39 -5.30 8.18 15.42
C TYR A 39 -5.17 9.66 15.05
N PHE A 40 -4.04 10.02 14.45
CA PHE A 40 -3.83 11.31 13.80
C PHE A 40 -3.30 11.13 12.37
N ASN A 41 -3.71 12.03 11.48
CA ASN A 41 -3.15 12.08 10.14
C ASN A 41 -1.66 12.48 10.20
N ASP A 42 -0.81 12.00 9.28
CA ASP A 42 0.61 12.39 9.25
C ASP A 42 0.84 13.86 8.86
N ARG A 43 -0.20 14.53 8.34
CA ARG A 43 -0.16 15.92 7.88
C ARG A 43 -1.43 16.71 8.24
N PRO A 44 -1.32 18.04 8.34
CA PRO A 44 -2.44 18.90 8.77
C PRO A 44 -3.60 19.02 7.76
N ASP A 45 -3.41 18.67 6.49
CA ASP A 45 -4.44 18.83 5.46
C ASP A 45 -4.19 17.91 4.24
N ASN A 46 -5.26 17.44 3.60
CA ASN A 46 -5.25 16.62 2.40
C ASN A 46 -5.56 17.40 1.10
N GLY A 47 -5.82 18.71 1.19
CA GLY A 47 -6.19 19.57 0.08
C GLY A 47 -5.16 19.66 -1.05
N PHE A 48 -5.63 19.51 -2.30
CA PHE A 48 -4.86 19.74 -3.52
C PHE A 48 -4.26 21.16 -3.60
N TRP A 49 -4.95 22.16 -3.04
CA TRP A 49 -4.50 23.55 -2.99
C TRP A 49 -3.32 23.76 -2.05
N THR A 50 -3.28 23.00 -0.95
CA THR A 50 -2.11 22.93 -0.08
C THR A 50 -0.95 22.40 -0.92
N LYS A 51 -1.09 21.28 -1.65
CA LYS A 51 0.00 20.74 -2.52
C LYS A 51 0.54 21.72 -3.59
N ALA A 52 -0.29 22.66 -4.08
CA ALA A 52 0.10 23.65 -5.09
C ALA A 52 0.74 24.92 -4.49
N LEU A 53 0.16 25.52 -3.43
CA LEU A 53 0.76 26.66 -2.71
C LEU A 53 2.04 26.24 -1.94
N ILE A 54 2.13 24.98 -1.53
CA ILE A 54 3.28 24.34 -0.85
C ILE A 54 4.58 24.39 -1.66
N ARG A 55 4.52 24.47 -2.99
CA ARG A 55 5.74 24.54 -3.83
C ARG A 55 6.42 25.91 -3.80
N VAL A 56 5.77 26.93 -3.24
CA VAL A 56 6.24 28.33 -3.27
C VAL A 56 7.07 28.69 -2.02
N ASP A 57 6.74 28.16 -0.83
CA ASP A 57 7.56 28.34 0.38
C ASP A 57 7.52 27.12 1.33
N ARG A 58 8.63 26.37 1.35
CA ARG A 58 8.81 25.20 2.24
C ARG A 58 8.79 25.57 3.72
N ARG A 59 9.11 26.81 4.10
CA ARG A 59 9.15 27.28 5.50
C ARG A 59 7.76 27.43 6.08
N LEU A 60 6.79 27.93 5.31
CA LEU A 60 5.40 28.04 5.75
C LEU A 60 4.77 26.66 5.95
N LEU A 61 5.08 25.70 5.07
CA LEU A 61 4.67 24.31 5.25
C LEU A 61 5.29 23.71 6.51
N ALA A 62 6.59 23.92 6.75
CA ALA A 62 7.27 23.46 7.95
C ALA A 62 6.58 24.01 9.21
N ARG A 63 6.31 25.31 9.28
CA ARG A 63 5.60 25.94 10.42
C ARG A 63 4.17 25.44 10.61
N LYS A 64 3.43 25.15 9.53
CA LYS A 64 2.07 24.58 9.63
C LYS A 64 2.14 23.15 10.18
N THR A 65 3.11 22.37 9.70
CA THR A 65 3.33 21.00 10.13
C THR A 65 3.80 20.94 11.58
N GLU A 66 4.75 21.78 11.99
CA GLU A 66 5.21 21.89 13.38
C GLU A 66 4.08 22.30 14.33
N ARG A 67 3.26 23.30 13.96
CA ARG A 67 2.08 23.67 14.76
C ARG A 67 1.11 22.51 14.91
N TYR A 68 0.91 21.72 13.86
CA TYR A 68 0.06 20.55 13.89
C TYR A 68 0.61 19.46 14.81
N TYR A 69 1.88 19.10 14.69
CA TYR A 69 2.51 18.11 15.58
C TYR A 69 2.57 18.60 17.03
N ASN A 70 2.80 19.89 17.29
CA ASN A 70 2.68 20.46 18.63
C ASN A 70 1.26 20.29 19.18
N SER A 71 0.22 20.47 18.36
CA SER A 71 -1.16 20.25 18.82
C SER A 71 -1.42 18.77 19.18
N ILE A 72 -0.86 17.82 18.42
CA ILE A 72 -0.92 16.39 18.74
C ILE A 72 -0.20 16.13 20.08
N ILE A 73 1.01 16.66 20.25
CA ILE A 73 1.80 16.48 21.48
C ILE A 73 1.05 17.03 22.69
N GLU A 74 0.51 18.25 22.62
CA GLU A 74 -0.23 18.83 23.74
C GLU A 74 -1.54 18.08 24.03
N SER A 75 -2.28 17.63 23.00
CA SER A 75 -3.53 16.87 23.21
C SER A 75 -3.30 15.48 23.81
N THR A 76 -2.12 14.91 23.58
CA THR A 76 -1.75 13.55 24.05
C THR A 76 -0.93 13.57 25.34
N ARG A 77 -0.51 14.75 25.82
CA ARG A 77 0.42 14.91 26.95
C ARG A 77 -0.08 14.38 28.29
N SER A 78 -1.39 14.42 28.53
CA SER A 78 -2.01 13.93 29.78
C SER A 78 -2.15 12.40 29.81
N GLN A 79 -1.86 11.74 28.69
CA GLN A 79 -1.99 10.30 28.53
C GLN A 79 -0.59 9.68 28.42
N SER A 80 -0.43 8.49 28.98
CA SER A 80 0.79 7.70 28.83
C SER A 80 0.55 6.64 27.76
N TYR A 81 1.29 6.70 26.66
CA TYR A 81 1.22 5.69 25.61
C TYR A 81 2.25 4.59 25.85
N ASP A 82 1.89 3.35 25.54
CA ASP A 82 2.83 2.22 25.50
C ASP A 82 3.59 2.20 24.17
N HIS A 83 2.93 2.63 23.09
CA HIS A 83 3.49 2.61 21.74
C HIS A 83 3.14 3.89 20.97
N VAL A 84 4.10 4.36 20.18
CA VAL A 84 3.86 5.32 19.11
C VAL A 84 4.19 4.63 17.80
N LEU A 85 3.19 4.42 16.95
CA LEU A 85 3.36 3.88 15.61
C LEU A 85 3.22 5.00 14.59
N ILE A 86 4.31 5.29 13.88
CA ILE A 86 4.30 6.22 12.75
C ILE A 86 4.42 5.43 11.45
N VAL A 87 3.41 5.55 10.58
CA VAL A 87 3.47 5.02 9.22
C VAL A 87 3.91 6.12 8.26
N ARG A 88 4.82 5.79 7.35
CA ARG A 88 5.46 6.69 6.36
C ARG A 88 6.38 7.73 7.00
N GLY A 89 5.91 8.57 7.92
CA GLY A 89 6.76 9.57 8.59
C GLY A 89 7.34 10.64 7.65
N GLU A 90 6.65 10.96 6.55
CA GLU A 90 7.14 11.92 5.54
C GLU A 90 7.14 13.37 6.06
N ALA A 91 6.11 13.74 6.83
CA ALA A 91 5.87 15.13 7.22
C ALA A 91 6.49 15.54 8.57
N ILE A 92 6.65 14.60 9.51
CA ILE A 92 7.19 14.92 10.85
C ILE A 92 8.64 15.39 10.76
N SER A 93 8.96 16.50 11.41
CA SER A 93 10.34 16.99 11.49
C SER A 93 11.10 16.29 12.61
N LEU A 94 12.43 16.26 12.51
CA LEU A 94 13.30 15.71 13.56
C LEU A 94 13.06 16.38 14.92
N GLN A 95 12.83 17.69 14.92
CA GLN A 95 12.53 18.45 16.14
C GLN A 95 11.21 18.00 16.77
N MET A 96 10.14 17.88 15.98
CA MET A 96 8.84 17.44 16.48
C MET A 96 8.87 16.00 16.98
N LEU A 97 9.62 15.12 16.31
CA LEU A 97 9.81 13.74 16.74
C LEU A 97 10.52 13.66 18.11
N ARG A 98 11.53 14.50 18.33
CA ARG A 98 12.21 14.59 19.63
C ARG A 98 11.30 15.12 20.74
N LEU A 99 10.49 16.14 20.45
CA LEU A 99 9.51 16.65 21.41
C LEU A 99 8.45 15.59 21.73
N LEU A 100 7.99 14.84 20.73
CA LEU A 100 7.06 13.73 20.94
C LEU A 100 7.66 12.65 21.85
N ARG A 101 8.92 12.25 21.61
CA ARG A 101 9.64 11.30 22.47
C ARG A 101 9.81 11.82 23.90
N GLN A 102 10.06 13.11 24.08
CA GLN A 102 10.13 13.73 25.41
C GLN A 102 8.77 13.75 26.12
N ALA A 103 7.69 13.98 25.38
CA ALA A 103 6.34 13.96 25.91
C ALA A 103 5.85 12.53 26.22
N GLN A 104 6.36 11.53 25.51
CA GLN A 104 6.00 10.11 25.66
C GLN A 104 7.23 9.24 25.99
N PRO A 105 7.89 9.45 27.14
CA PRO A 105 9.19 8.85 27.44
C PRO A 105 9.13 7.32 27.69
N LYS A 106 7.93 6.78 27.95
CA LYS A 106 7.71 5.34 28.17
C LYS A 106 7.33 4.60 26.89
N ALA A 107 6.94 5.31 25.84
CA ALA A 107 6.40 4.69 24.65
C ALA A 107 7.51 4.13 23.77
N ARG A 108 7.30 2.92 23.24
CA ARG A 108 8.13 2.36 22.18
C ARG A 108 7.76 3.02 20.85
N MET A 109 8.72 3.73 20.26
CA MET A 109 8.60 4.48 19.01
C MET A 109 8.92 3.56 17.83
N SER A 110 7.93 3.32 16.97
CA SER A 110 8.05 2.44 15.80
C SER A 110 7.77 3.22 14.52
N LEU A 111 8.65 3.07 13.52
CA LEU A 111 8.44 3.59 12.16
C LEU A 111 8.19 2.44 11.19
N TYR A 112 7.09 2.50 10.44
CA TYR A 112 6.89 1.64 9.29
C TYR A 112 6.91 2.45 8.00
N LEU A 113 7.90 2.21 7.14
CA LEU A 113 7.99 2.84 5.83
C LEU A 113 7.03 2.13 4.86
N TRP A 114 5.93 2.82 4.54
CA TRP A 114 4.97 2.39 3.52
C TRP A 114 5.42 2.70 2.09
N ASP A 115 6.32 3.69 1.94
CA ASP A 115 6.94 4.08 0.68
C ASP A 115 8.46 3.96 0.83
N SER A 116 9.14 3.57 -0.26
CA SER A 116 10.61 3.43 -0.23
C SER A 116 11.28 4.74 0.17
N MET A 117 12.47 4.67 0.75
CA MET A 117 13.22 5.89 1.09
C MET A 117 13.59 6.75 -0.12
N ASN A 118 13.56 6.19 -1.34
CA ASN A 118 13.70 6.96 -2.57
C ASN A 118 12.56 7.99 -2.71
N TYR A 119 11.32 7.58 -2.41
CA TYR A 119 10.16 8.46 -2.45
C TYR A 119 9.90 9.21 -1.14
N ASN A 120 10.48 8.74 -0.04
CA ASN A 120 10.43 9.38 1.27
C ASN A 120 11.84 9.65 1.83
N PRO A 121 12.55 10.68 1.35
CA PRO A 121 13.90 10.99 1.81
C PRO A 121 13.94 11.47 3.27
N ASN A 122 12.81 11.87 3.87
CA ASN A 122 12.76 12.27 5.28
C ASN A 122 13.09 11.10 6.22
N ALA A 123 12.76 9.87 5.83
CA ALA A 123 13.06 8.65 6.59
C ALA A 123 14.54 8.60 7.01
N ARG A 124 15.46 8.94 6.11
CA ARG A 124 16.92 8.99 6.37
C ARG A 124 17.31 9.91 7.51
N ARG A 125 16.53 10.98 7.74
CA ARG A 125 16.81 11.99 8.76
C ARG A 125 16.24 11.61 10.12
N VAL A 126 15.15 10.85 10.15
CA VAL A 126 14.39 10.59 11.38
C VAL A 126 14.56 9.18 11.94
N LEU A 127 15.03 8.21 11.13
CA LEU A 127 15.15 6.80 11.53
C LEU A 127 15.93 6.59 12.85
N GLY A 128 16.91 7.45 13.15
CA GLY A 128 17.73 7.34 14.36
C GLY A 128 16.99 7.67 15.67
N GLU A 129 15.79 8.22 15.57
CA GLU A 129 14.94 8.59 16.72
C GLU A 129 13.83 7.58 16.96
N PHE A 130 13.84 6.40 16.32
CA PHE A 130 12.89 5.31 16.56
C PHE A 130 13.60 4.13 17.22
N ASP A 131 12.86 3.40 18.05
CA ASP A 131 13.39 2.20 18.72
C ASP A 131 13.41 1.01 17.74
N GLN A 132 12.51 1.03 16.75
CA GLN A 132 12.50 0.09 15.64
C GLN A 132 12.00 0.73 14.35
N VAL A 133 12.54 0.27 13.23
CA VAL A 133 12.20 0.76 11.90
C VAL A 133 11.98 -0.42 10.97
N PHE A 134 10.84 -0.44 10.30
CA PHE A 134 10.46 -1.43 9.32
C PHE A 134 10.36 -0.80 7.94
N SER A 135 10.71 -1.55 6.89
CA SER A 135 10.42 -1.17 5.51
C SER A 135 9.86 -2.35 4.73
N PHE A 136 8.88 -2.05 3.87
CA PHE A 136 8.36 -3.01 2.90
C PHE A 136 9.27 -3.20 1.68
N ASP A 137 10.23 -2.29 1.47
CA ASP A 137 11.14 -2.34 0.34
C ASP A 137 12.45 -3.00 0.78
N ARG A 138 12.79 -4.13 0.16
CA ARG A 138 14.01 -4.87 0.46
C ARG A 138 15.27 -4.01 0.30
N SER A 139 15.28 -3.13 -0.69
CA SER A 139 16.46 -2.30 -0.99
C SER A 139 16.75 -1.28 0.11
N ASP A 140 15.71 -0.80 0.81
CA ASP A 140 15.89 0.09 1.96
C ASP A 140 16.63 -0.63 3.09
N VAL A 141 16.28 -1.89 3.34
CA VAL A 141 16.85 -2.73 4.39
C VAL A 141 18.27 -3.17 4.06
N GLU A 142 18.52 -3.59 2.82
CA GLU A 142 19.86 -3.96 2.33
C GLU A 142 20.84 -2.79 2.46
N GLN A 143 20.36 -1.55 2.32
CA GLN A 143 21.16 -0.33 2.48
C GLN A 143 21.25 0.18 3.93
N ASN A 144 20.42 -0.31 4.85
CA ASN A 144 20.31 0.21 6.22
C ASN A 144 20.12 -0.93 7.23
N ASN A 145 21.21 -1.31 7.90
CA ASN A 145 21.23 -2.36 8.93
C ASN A 145 20.36 -2.09 10.17
N LYS A 146 19.84 -0.87 10.34
CA LYS A 146 18.89 -0.50 11.41
C LYS A 146 17.44 -0.80 11.07
N MET A 147 17.16 -1.20 9.84
CA MET A 147 15.82 -1.49 9.37
C MET A 147 15.57 -2.99 9.34
N GLN A 148 14.33 -3.37 9.58
CA GLN A 148 13.85 -4.73 9.45
C GLN A 148 12.93 -4.81 8.25
N PHE A 149 13.07 -5.88 7.47
CA PHE A 149 12.18 -6.12 6.35
C PHE A 149 10.83 -6.62 6.86
N LEU A 150 9.76 -5.91 6.54
CA LEU A 150 8.39 -6.31 6.84
C LEU A 150 7.53 -5.95 5.63
N PRO A 151 7.04 -6.92 4.84
CA PRO A 151 6.27 -6.62 3.66
C PRO A 151 4.94 -5.93 3.99
N LEU A 152 4.31 -5.37 2.95
CA LEU A 152 2.93 -4.90 3.02
C LEU A 152 1.98 -6.06 3.36
N PHE A 153 0.75 -5.71 3.77
CA PHE A 153 -0.25 -6.66 4.23
C PHE A 153 -1.60 -6.47 3.53
N TYR A 154 -2.48 -7.47 3.56
CA TYR A 154 -3.87 -7.32 3.16
C TYR A 154 -4.80 -7.17 4.36
N GLY A 155 -5.90 -6.42 4.20
CA GLY A 155 -6.97 -6.29 5.20
C GLY A 155 -7.91 -7.50 5.24
N ARG A 156 -8.60 -7.69 6.38
CA ARG A 156 -9.53 -8.82 6.61
C ARG A 156 -10.63 -8.93 5.54
N GLU A 157 -10.97 -7.85 4.85
CA GLU A 157 -11.94 -7.85 3.76
C GLU A 157 -11.54 -8.77 2.60
N PHE A 158 -10.24 -8.95 2.36
CA PHE A 158 -9.74 -9.86 1.33
C PHE A 158 -9.87 -11.33 1.72
N GLU A 159 -9.99 -11.64 3.02
CA GLU A 159 -10.28 -13.01 3.48
C GLU A 159 -11.67 -13.46 3.05
N ARG A 160 -12.64 -12.54 3.07
CA ARG A 160 -14.00 -12.78 2.53
C ARG A 160 -13.97 -13.06 1.03
N SER A 161 -13.15 -12.31 0.29
CA SER A 161 -12.96 -12.52 -1.16
C SER A 161 -12.41 -13.91 -1.48
N ALA A 162 -11.55 -14.45 -0.62
CA ALA A 162 -11.00 -15.79 -0.77
C ALA A 162 -12.01 -16.92 -0.47
N GLN A 163 -13.07 -16.62 0.28
CA GLN A 163 -14.16 -17.56 0.56
C GLN A 163 -15.27 -17.49 -0.50
N TRP A 164 -15.17 -16.57 -1.45
CA TRP A 164 -16.15 -16.46 -2.53
C TRP A 164 -16.07 -17.65 -3.49
N ASP A 165 -17.20 -18.33 -3.66
CA ASP A 165 -17.40 -19.60 -4.35
C ASP A 165 -18.18 -19.47 -5.67
N GLY A 166 -18.48 -18.24 -6.11
CA GLY A 166 -19.15 -18.00 -7.38
C GLY A 166 -18.26 -18.27 -8.59
N GLU A 167 -18.88 -18.32 -9.77
CA GLU A 167 -18.16 -18.45 -11.04
C GLU A 167 -17.47 -17.12 -11.41
N PRO A 168 -16.14 -17.11 -11.66
CA PRO A 168 -15.42 -15.90 -12.06
C PRO A 168 -16.07 -15.21 -13.27
N VAL A 169 -16.40 -13.93 -13.11
CA VAL A 169 -16.98 -13.08 -14.16
C VAL A 169 -15.90 -12.62 -15.13
N TYR A 170 -14.69 -12.40 -14.61
CA TYR A 170 -13.53 -11.92 -15.36
C TYR A 170 -12.40 -12.94 -15.31
N ASP A 171 -11.68 -13.05 -16.41
CA ASP A 171 -10.45 -13.84 -16.47
C ASP A 171 -9.30 -13.09 -15.78
N ALA A 172 -9.30 -11.75 -15.87
CA ALA A 172 -8.36 -10.92 -15.13
C ALA A 172 -8.97 -9.57 -14.73
N CYS A 173 -8.46 -8.97 -13.66
CA CYS A 173 -8.75 -7.58 -13.33
C CYS A 173 -7.51 -6.74 -13.09
N PHE A 174 -7.55 -5.48 -13.53
CA PHE A 174 -6.62 -4.43 -13.13
C PHE A 174 -7.38 -3.32 -12.40
N ILE A 175 -6.89 -2.94 -11.22
CA ILE A 175 -7.42 -1.80 -10.46
C ILE A 175 -6.24 -1.00 -9.91
N GLY A 176 -6.09 0.25 -10.35
CA GLY A 176 -4.97 1.05 -9.87
C GLY A 176 -4.96 2.48 -10.37
N THR A 177 -4.06 3.29 -9.81
CA THR A 177 -3.83 4.67 -10.28
C THR A 177 -2.96 4.64 -11.53
N ILE A 178 -3.28 5.42 -12.56
CA ILE A 178 -2.39 5.53 -13.72
C ILE A 178 -1.28 6.56 -13.47
N HIS A 179 -0.05 6.14 -13.70
CA HIS A 179 1.14 6.98 -13.72
C HIS A 179 2.11 6.51 -14.81
N THR A 180 3.06 7.38 -15.19
CA THR A 180 4.19 7.03 -16.07
C THR A 180 3.78 6.26 -17.33
N ASP A 181 4.46 5.16 -17.64
CA ASP A 181 4.28 4.23 -18.75
C ASP A 181 3.25 3.13 -18.48
N ARG A 182 2.63 3.07 -17.29
CA ARG A 182 1.75 1.98 -16.86
C ARG A 182 0.65 1.67 -17.86
N TYR A 183 0.03 2.69 -18.47
CA TYR A 183 -1.03 2.47 -19.45
C TYR A 183 -0.56 1.71 -20.69
N LYS A 184 0.69 1.91 -21.14
CA LYS A 184 1.23 1.25 -22.35
C LYS A 184 1.43 -0.24 -22.10
N VAL A 185 1.89 -0.60 -20.90
CA VAL A 185 2.06 -2.00 -20.51
C VAL A 185 0.70 -2.65 -20.32
N LEU A 186 -0.21 -1.95 -19.65
CA LEU A 186 -1.56 -2.46 -19.39
C LEU A 186 -2.36 -2.64 -20.69
N GLU A 187 -2.26 -1.73 -21.66
CA GLU A 187 -2.88 -1.88 -22.98
C GLU A 187 -2.42 -3.17 -23.66
N LYS A 188 -1.11 -3.47 -23.65
CA LYS A 188 -0.58 -4.73 -24.20
C LYS A 188 -1.06 -5.97 -23.45
N VAL A 189 -1.18 -5.92 -22.13
CA VAL A 189 -1.72 -7.03 -21.32
C VAL A 189 -3.19 -7.28 -21.65
N ILE A 190 -3.98 -6.20 -21.74
CA ILE A 190 -5.40 -6.27 -22.11
C ILE A 190 -5.54 -6.84 -23.52
N ASP A 191 -4.83 -6.28 -24.50
CA ASP A 191 -4.87 -6.72 -25.90
C ASP A 191 -4.48 -8.21 -26.01
N SER A 192 -3.45 -8.65 -25.28
CA SER A 192 -3.00 -10.05 -25.24
C SER A 192 -4.09 -11.00 -24.73
N LEU A 193 -4.88 -10.58 -23.75
CA LEU A 193 -5.99 -11.37 -23.19
C LEU A 193 -7.25 -11.30 -24.07
N GLU A 194 -7.69 -10.11 -24.45
CA GLU A 194 -8.91 -9.88 -25.23
C GLU A 194 -8.81 -10.48 -26.65
N ALA A 195 -7.62 -10.48 -27.27
CA ALA A 195 -7.40 -11.13 -28.57
C ALA A 195 -7.69 -12.64 -28.56
N ARG A 196 -7.72 -13.26 -27.38
CA ARG A 196 -8.05 -14.68 -27.17
C ARG A 196 -9.45 -14.88 -26.56
N GLY A 197 -10.29 -13.84 -26.58
CA GLY A 197 -11.67 -13.88 -26.10
C GLY A 197 -11.81 -13.82 -24.57
N ARG A 198 -10.74 -13.43 -23.85
CA ARG A 198 -10.75 -13.33 -22.38
C ARG A 198 -11.38 -12.03 -21.92
N LYS A 199 -12.16 -12.09 -20.84
CA LYS A 199 -12.85 -10.93 -20.24
C LYS A 199 -11.95 -10.26 -19.20
N VAL A 200 -11.65 -8.98 -19.39
CA VAL A 200 -10.79 -8.22 -18.47
C VAL A 200 -11.56 -7.05 -17.85
N PHE A 201 -11.57 -6.98 -16.53
CA PHE A 201 -12.04 -5.78 -15.82
C PHE A 201 -10.90 -4.79 -15.64
N VAL A 202 -11.09 -3.53 -16.04
CA VAL A 202 -10.03 -2.52 -15.95
C VAL A 202 -10.58 -1.24 -15.34
N PHE A 203 -9.99 -0.83 -14.21
CA PHE A 203 -10.30 0.43 -13.55
C PHE A 203 -9.02 1.23 -13.30
N CYS A 204 -8.97 2.43 -13.88
CA CYS A 204 -7.83 3.32 -13.80
C CYS A 204 -8.17 4.62 -13.08
N TYR A 205 -7.77 4.78 -11.81
CA TYR A 205 -7.96 6.05 -11.12
C TYR A 205 -6.99 7.12 -11.64
N TYR A 206 -7.51 8.32 -11.88
CA TYR A 206 -6.71 9.49 -12.22
C TYR A 206 -7.16 10.70 -11.38
N PRO A 207 -6.33 11.25 -10.49
CA PRO A 207 -6.79 12.20 -9.46
C PRO A 207 -7.14 13.59 -9.99
N SER A 208 -6.63 14.00 -11.16
CA SER A 208 -6.82 15.37 -11.67
C SER A 208 -7.32 15.38 -13.11
N LYS A 209 -8.54 15.88 -13.30
CA LYS A 209 -9.14 16.10 -14.63
C LYS A 209 -8.29 17.03 -15.50
N HIS A 210 -7.68 18.06 -14.92
CA HIS A 210 -6.82 19.00 -15.66
C HIS A 210 -5.53 18.35 -16.14
N LEU A 211 -4.83 17.62 -15.25
CA LEU A 211 -3.61 16.90 -15.64
C LEU A 211 -3.92 15.77 -16.63
N TYR A 212 -5.10 15.15 -16.54
CA TYR A 212 -5.56 14.18 -17.53
C TYR A 212 -5.70 14.83 -18.90
N ARG A 213 -6.42 15.96 -18.99
CA ARG A 213 -6.63 16.67 -20.26
C ARG A 213 -5.30 17.10 -20.88
N LEU A 214 -4.39 17.67 -20.08
CA LEU A 214 -3.05 18.05 -20.55
C LEU A 214 -2.31 16.84 -21.13
N ARG A 215 -2.29 15.72 -20.39
CA ARG A 215 -1.62 14.50 -20.85
C ARG A 215 -2.28 13.91 -22.09
N ALA A 216 -3.61 13.89 -22.16
CA ALA A 216 -4.37 13.38 -23.29
C ALA A 216 -4.20 14.22 -24.57
N LEU A 217 -3.85 15.50 -24.45
CA LEU A 217 -3.47 16.33 -25.60
C LEU A 217 -2.08 15.97 -26.14
N LEU A 218 -1.13 15.68 -25.24
CA LEU A 218 0.26 15.38 -25.59
C LEU A 218 0.48 13.92 -26.02
N ASP A 219 -0.39 13.01 -25.60
CA ASP A 219 -0.27 11.57 -25.83
C ASP A 219 -1.61 11.00 -26.35
N PRO A 220 -1.77 10.88 -27.69
CA PRO A 220 -2.98 10.33 -28.30
C PRO A 220 -3.29 8.88 -27.87
N GLY A 221 -2.26 8.08 -27.60
CA GLY A 221 -2.41 6.71 -27.10
C GLY A 221 -3.02 6.70 -25.70
N PHE A 222 -2.47 7.54 -24.81
CA PHE A 222 -3.05 7.74 -23.48
C PHE A 222 -4.49 8.27 -23.55
N ARG A 223 -4.82 9.16 -24.50
CA ARG A 223 -6.20 9.65 -24.66
C ARG A 223 -7.17 8.53 -25.02
N ARG A 224 -6.81 7.67 -25.97
CA ARG A 224 -7.63 6.52 -26.39
C ARG A 224 -7.83 5.52 -25.25
N PHE A 225 -6.74 5.17 -24.56
CA PHE A 225 -6.79 4.30 -23.39
C PHE A 225 -7.64 4.93 -22.27
N GLY A 226 -7.38 6.20 -21.99
CA GLY A 226 -8.01 6.98 -20.93
C GLY A 226 -9.52 7.10 -21.11
N SER A 227 -10.00 7.32 -22.33
CA SER A 227 -11.44 7.41 -22.60
C SER A 227 -12.22 6.13 -22.27
N LYS A 228 -11.56 4.97 -22.23
CA LYS A 228 -12.20 3.69 -21.92
C LYS A 228 -12.15 3.36 -20.43
N TYR A 229 -11.02 3.60 -19.78
CA TYR A 229 -10.73 2.99 -18.47
C TYR A 229 -10.55 3.99 -17.32
N VAL A 230 -10.35 5.28 -17.62
CA VAL A 230 -10.03 6.27 -16.57
C VAL A 230 -11.28 6.74 -15.85
N SER A 231 -11.23 6.66 -14.52
CA SER A 231 -12.17 7.28 -13.60
C SER A 231 -11.48 8.39 -12.80
N PHE A 232 -12.22 9.47 -12.56
CA PHE A 232 -11.79 10.57 -11.69
C PHE A 232 -12.26 10.43 -10.24
N THR A 233 -13.11 9.43 -9.97
CA THR A 233 -13.58 9.08 -8.63
C THR A 233 -12.94 7.77 -8.24
N GLY A 234 -12.33 7.70 -7.06
CA GLY A 234 -11.72 6.47 -6.56
C GLY A 234 -12.77 5.38 -6.33
N MET A 235 -12.39 4.11 -6.54
CA MET A 235 -13.22 2.96 -6.20
C MET A 235 -13.17 2.70 -4.69
N THR A 236 -14.31 2.34 -4.09
CA THR A 236 -14.38 1.97 -2.67
C THR A 236 -13.68 0.63 -2.44
N LEU A 237 -13.13 0.40 -1.24
CA LEU A 237 -12.49 -0.86 -0.88
C LEU A 237 -13.42 -2.07 -1.11
N ALA A 238 -14.70 -1.95 -0.74
CA ALA A 238 -15.68 -3.02 -0.96
C ALA A 238 -15.81 -3.40 -2.44
N ASN A 239 -15.86 -2.42 -3.35
CA ASN A 239 -15.93 -2.68 -4.78
C ASN A 239 -14.61 -3.27 -5.32
N VAL A 240 -13.46 -2.83 -4.79
CA VAL A 240 -12.16 -3.43 -5.13
C VAL A 240 -12.14 -4.91 -4.77
N VAL A 241 -12.55 -5.25 -3.55
CA VAL A 241 -12.62 -6.62 -3.03
C VAL A 241 -13.58 -7.49 -3.87
N ASP A 242 -14.74 -6.94 -4.24
CA ASP A 242 -15.74 -7.63 -5.08
C ASP A 242 -15.23 -7.91 -6.50
N HIS A 243 -14.61 -6.93 -7.15
CA HIS A 243 -14.03 -7.13 -8.49
C HIS A 243 -12.87 -8.13 -8.48
N ILE A 244 -12.03 -8.12 -7.44
CA ILE A 244 -11.00 -9.15 -7.28
C ILE A 244 -11.63 -10.52 -7.04
N ALA A 245 -12.65 -10.62 -6.18
CA ALA A 245 -13.34 -11.88 -5.90
C ALA A 245 -13.86 -12.52 -7.21
N LYS A 246 -14.48 -11.70 -8.06
CA LYS A 246 -15.05 -12.10 -9.34
C LYS A 246 -14.05 -12.32 -10.47
N SER A 247 -12.74 -12.27 -10.19
CA SER A 247 -11.68 -12.39 -11.21
C SER A 247 -10.80 -13.60 -10.94
N ARG A 248 -10.40 -14.34 -11.98
CA ARG A 248 -9.45 -15.48 -11.82
C ARG A 248 -8.06 -15.00 -11.43
N ALA A 249 -7.60 -13.92 -12.06
CA ALA A 249 -6.30 -13.33 -11.83
C ALA A 249 -6.36 -11.81 -11.59
N VAL A 250 -5.39 -11.30 -10.85
CA VAL A 250 -5.16 -9.88 -10.60
C VAL A 250 -3.92 -9.45 -11.38
N VAL A 251 -4.05 -8.38 -12.16
CA VAL A 251 -2.96 -7.76 -12.90
C VAL A 251 -2.33 -6.65 -12.04
N ASP A 252 -1.03 -6.74 -11.84
CA ASP A 252 -0.20 -5.73 -11.19
C ASP A 252 0.89 -5.22 -12.15
N VAL A 253 1.01 -3.89 -12.24
CA VAL A 253 2.02 -3.25 -13.09
C VAL A 253 2.76 -2.21 -12.25
N ASN A 254 3.87 -2.59 -11.63
CA ASN A 254 4.72 -1.68 -10.84
C ASN A 254 5.35 -0.57 -11.71
N ARG A 255 5.91 0.45 -11.04
CA ARG A 255 6.80 1.40 -11.73
C ARG A 255 8.10 0.69 -12.14
N PRO A 256 8.76 1.09 -13.25
CA PRO A 256 10.02 0.47 -13.66
C PRO A 256 11.13 0.48 -12.60
N ASP A 257 11.16 1.52 -11.76
CA ASP A 257 12.16 1.75 -10.70
C ASP A 257 11.72 1.25 -9.32
N GLN A 258 10.54 0.66 -9.21
CA GLN A 258 10.02 0.16 -7.94
C GLN A 258 10.40 -1.31 -7.75
N LEU A 259 11.14 -1.60 -6.67
CA LEU A 259 11.50 -2.95 -6.24
C LEU A 259 10.43 -3.53 -5.32
N GLY A 260 10.11 -2.88 -4.20
CA GLY A 260 9.10 -3.36 -3.25
C GLY A 260 7.76 -3.72 -3.90
N LEU A 261 7.14 -4.82 -3.45
CA LEU A 261 5.85 -5.27 -3.97
C LEU A 261 4.74 -4.23 -3.75
N THR A 262 3.74 -4.22 -4.63
CA THR A 262 2.60 -3.30 -4.52
C THR A 262 1.54 -3.86 -3.58
N MET A 263 0.66 -2.98 -3.09
CA MET A 263 -0.57 -3.42 -2.42
C MET A 263 -1.38 -4.39 -3.28
N ARG A 264 -1.48 -4.16 -4.59
CA ARG A 264 -2.24 -5.01 -5.52
C ARG A 264 -1.73 -6.45 -5.53
N THR A 265 -0.41 -6.64 -5.40
CA THR A 265 0.20 -7.97 -5.24
C THR A 265 -0.26 -8.64 -3.95
N ILE A 266 -0.21 -7.94 -2.82
CA ILE A 266 -0.59 -8.51 -1.52
C ILE A 266 -2.11 -8.74 -1.41
N GLU A 267 -2.92 -7.86 -1.98
CA GLU A 267 -4.38 -8.01 -2.09
C GLU A 267 -4.76 -9.27 -2.89
N ALA A 268 -4.02 -9.61 -3.95
CA ALA A 268 -4.24 -10.85 -4.72
C ALA A 268 -3.98 -12.11 -3.87
N VAL A 269 -2.92 -12.09 -3.05
CA VAL A 269 -2.61 -13.15 -2.08
C VAL A 269 -3.76 -13.30 -1.07
N GLY A 270 -4.19 -12.17 -0.50
CA GLY A 270 -5.29 -12.11 0.45
C GLY A 270 -6.58 -12.68 -0.13
N ALA A 271 -6.89 -12.36 -1.38
CA ALA A 271 -8.11 -12.77 -2.07
C ALA A 271 -8.09 -14.18 -2.70
N GLN A 272 -6.99 -14.93 -2.57
CA GLN A 272 -6.81 -16.23 -3.25
C GLN A 272 -6.97 -16.17 -4.77
N ARG A 273 -6.46 -15.10 -5.39
CA ARG A 273 -6.45 -14.96 -6.86
C ARG A 273 -5.04 -15.07 -7.40
N LYS A 274 -4.90 -15.64 -8.60
CA LYS A 274 -3.60 -15.67 -9.27
C LYS A 274 -3.08 -14.26 -9.51
N LEU A 275 -1.77 -14.10 -9.56
CA LEU A 275 -1.13 -12.81 -9.78
C LEU A 275 -0.44 -12.80 -11.15
N ILE A 276 -0.75 -11.81 -11.97
CA ILE A 276 0.00 -11.46 -13.18
C ILE A 276 0.74 -10.18 -12.85
N THR A 277 2.06 -10.20 -12.71
CA THR A 277 2.83 -9.02 -12.30
C THR A 277 3.97 -8.73 -13.25
N THR A 278 4.30 -7.44 -13.41
CA THR A 278 5.55 -7.01 -14.06
C THR A 278 6.69 -6.78 -13.07
N ASN A 279 6.44 -6.94 -11.76
CA ASN A 279 7.45 -6.70 -10.74
C ASN A 279 8.38 -7.92 -10.63
N ALA A 280 9.55 -7.84 -11.23
CA ALA A 280 10.54 -8.92 -11.20
C ALA A 280 11.05 -9.23 -9.78
N ASP A 281 10.96 -8.27 -8.85
CA ASP A 281 11.35 -8.48 -7.46
C ASP A 281 10.46 -9.52 -6.77
N VAL A 282 9.30 -9.88 -7.31
CA VAL A 282 8.45 -10.94 -6.72
C VAL A 282 9.19 -12.25 -6.49
N LYS A 283 10.18 -12.58 -7.33
CA LYS A 283 11.02 -13.78 -7.20
C LYS A 283 11.84 -13.83 -5.90
N ASN A 284 11.98 -12.69 -5.24
CA ASN A 284 12.72 -12.51 -4.00
C ASN A 284 11.83 -12.66 -2.74
N TYR A 285 10.58 -13.10 -2.91
CA TYR A 285 9.58 -13.28 -1.85
C TYR A 285 9.13 -14.74 -1.82
N ASP A 286 8.77 -15.22 -0.63
CA ASP A 286 8.26 -16.59 -0.43
C ASP A 286 6.86 -16.81 -1.03
N LEU A 287 6.19 -15.75 -1.47
CA LEU A 287 4.93 -15.85 -2.21
C LEU A 287 5.10 -16.24 -3.69
N TYR A 288 6.33 -16.20 -4.23
CA TYR A 288 6.54 -16.56 -5.62
C TYR A 288 6.45 -18.06 -5.84
N ASP A 289 5.41 -18.44 -6.55
CA ASP A 289 5.19 -19.78 -7.08
C ASP A 289 4.76 -19.63 -8.55
N PRO A 290 5.47 -20.19 -9.54
CA PRO A 290 5.07 -20.13 -10.95
C PRO A 290 3.65 -20.66 -11.24
N TYR A 291 3.08 -21.48 -10.35
CA TYR A 291 1.68 -21.92 -10.46
C TYR A 291 0.67 -20.80 -10.17
N SER A 292 1.06 -19.81 -9.37
CA SER A 292 0.16 -18.81 -8.79
C SER A 292 0.53 -17.39 -9.18
N VAL A 293 1.79 -17.17 -9.55
CA VAL A 293 2.38 -15.89 -9.92
C VAL A 293 3.03 -16.01 -11.29
N LEU A 294 2.46 -15.31 -12.26
CA LEU A 294 3.05 -15.14 -13.58
C LEU A 294 3.78 -13.81 -13.65
N LEU A 295 5.11 -13.86 -13.77
CA LEU A 295 5.92 -12.71 -14.09
C LEU A 295 5.88 -12.46 -15.61
N VAL A 296 5.37 -11.30 -16.02
CA VAL A 296 5.24 -10.93 -17.43
C VAL A 296 6.23 -9.85 -17.85
N ASP A 297 6.73 -10.00 -19.07
CA ASP A 297 7.56 -8.98 -19.73
C ASP A 297 6.72 -7.74 -20.10
N ARG A 298 7.23 -6.55 -19.81
CA ARG A 298 6.50 -5.28 -20.04
C ARG A 298 6.35 -4.94 -21.52
N GLN A 299 7.24 -5.46 -22.37
CA GLN A 299 7.32 -5.15 -23.79
C GLN A 299 6.48 -6.13 -24.59
N ARG A 300 6.46 -7.41 -24.20
CA ARG A 300 5.77 -8.52 -24.85
C ARG A 300 5.06 -9.41 -23.80
N PRO A 301 4.01 -8.91 -23.14
CA PRO A 301 3.28 -9.70 -22.16
C PRO A 301 2.56 -10.88 -22.83
N HIS A 302 2.88 -12.09 -22.36
CA HIS A 302 2.21 -13.33 -22.75
C HIS A 302 1.64 -13.99 -21.51
N ILE A 303 0.33 -14.29 -21.54
CA ILE A 303 -0.37 -14.93 -20.43
C ILE A 303 -1.00 -16.18 -20.97
N ASP A 304 -0.43 -17.33 -20.67
CA ASP A 304 -0.92 -18.61 -21.18
C ASP A 304 -2.30 -18.98 -20.62
N ASP A 305 -3.18 -19.55 -21.46
CA ASP A 305 -4.53 -19.92 -21.04
C ASP A 305 -4.52 -21.15 -20.11
N ASP A 306 -3.64 -22.12 -20.34
CA ASP A 306 -3.52 -23.28 -19.44
C ASP A 306 -3.08 -22.79 -18.06
N TRP A 307 -2.14 -21.84 -17.99
CA TRP A 307 -1.78 -21.21 -16.72
C TRP A 307 -2.98 -20.48 -16.10
N LEU A 308 -3.75 -19.71 -16.86
CA LEU A 308 -4.85 -18.90 -16.34
C LEU A 308 -5.99 -19.76 -15.78
N TYR A 309 -6.38 -20.81 -16.51
CA TYR A 309 -7.53 -21.66 -16.18
C TYR A 309 -7.19 -22.88 -15.32
N ARG A 310 -5.91 -23.20 -15.10
CA ARG A 310 -5.52 -24.29 -14.20
C ARG A 310 -6.16 -24.13 -12.82
N GLU A 311 -6.98 -25.09 -12.42
CA GLU A 311 -7.59 -25.09 -11.10
C GLU A 311 -6.55 -25.40 -10.03
N ALA A 312 -6.35 -24.45 -9.12
CA ALA A 312 -5.51 -24.62 -7.94
C ALA A 312 -5.87 -23.52 -6.94
N GLN A 313 -5.71 -23.80 -5.64
CA GLN A 313 -5.65 -22.73 -4.65
C GLN A 313 -4.32 -21.98 -4.82
N PRO A 314 -4.31 -20.69 -5.18
CA PRO A 314 -3.07 -20.02 -5.54
C PRO A 314 -2.09 -19.89 -4.39
N PHE A 315 -2.54 -19.71 -3.14
CA PHE A 315 -1.61 -19.56 -2.02
C PHE A 315 -1.99 -20.40 -0.82
N LYS A 316 -1.00 -21.08 -0.24
CA LYS A 316 -1.16 -21.88 0.97
C LYS A 316 -1.71 -21.01 2.11
N PRO A 317 -2.59 -21.54 2.99
CA PRO A 317 -3.14 -20.79 4.12
C PRO A 317 -2.08 -20.15 5.02
N SER A 318 -0.97 -20.85 5.30
CA SER A 318 0.14 -20.33 6.10
C SER A 318 0.83 -19.11 5.46
N LEU A 319 1.03 -19.15 4.14
CA LEU A 319 1.59 -18.03 3.38
C LEU A 319 0.65 -16.83 3.44
N ARG A 320 -0.66 -17.03 3.21
CA ARG A 320 -1.64 -15.94 3.32
C ARG A 320 -1.61 -15.31 4.71
N ASN A 321 -1.66 -16.13 5.76
CA ASN A 321 -1.68 -15.63 7.14
C ASN A 321 -0.48 -14.72 7.44
N LYS A 322 0.71 -15.05 6.92
CA LYS A 322 1.92 -14.23 7.03
C LYS A 322 1.74 -12.80 6.49
N TYR A 323 0.98 -12.63 5.41
CA TYR A 323 0.71 -11.34 4.77
C TYR A 323 -0.61 -10.68 5.24
N SER A 324 -1.25 -11.20 6.29
CA SER A 324 -2.43 -10.57 6.88
C SER A 324 -2.06 -9.33 7.69
N VAL A 325 -3.02 -8.40 7.85
CA VAL A 325 -2.87 -7.25 8.75
C VAL A 325 -2.60 -7.69 10.20
N SER A 326 -3.21 -8.80 10.65
CA SER A 326 -2.98 -9.34 12.00
C SER A 326 -1.51 -9.72 12.21
N SER A 327 -0.92 -10.49 11.28
CA SER A 327 0.49 -10.85 11.31
C SER A 327 1.39 -9.62 11.25
N TRP A 328 1.06 -8.64 10.41
CA TRP A 328 1.81 -7.39 10.32
C TRP A 328 1.82 -6.60 11.65
N VAL A 329 0.67 -6.52 12.34
CA VAL A 329 0.59 -5.93 13.68
C VAL A 329 1.44 -6.75 14.66
N ASP A 330 1.36 -8.07 14.62
CA ASP A 330 2.17 -8.93 15.51
C ASP A 330 3.66 -8.64 15.38
N HIS A 331 4.19 -8.51 14.15
CA HIS A 331 5.62 -8.21 13.94
C HIS A 331 6.02 -6.83 14.49
N ILE A 332 5.14 -5.83 14.41
CA ILE A 332 5.46 -4.47 14.89
C ILE A 332 5.44 -4.40 16.42
N PHE A 333 4.54 -5.15 17.07
CA PHE A 333 4.30 -5.04 18.51
C PHE A 333 4.88 -6.20 19.34
N GLN A 334 5.71 -7.05 18.72
CA GLN A 334 6.53 -8.08 19.38
C GLN A 334 7.47 -7.51 20.45
#